data_AF-A0A1B3E7N2-F1
#
_entry.id   AF-A0A1B3E7N2-F1
#
_cell.length_a   1.000
_cell.length_b   1.000
_cell.length_c   1.000
_cell.angle_alpha   90.00
_cell.angle_beta   90.00
_cell.angle_gamma   90.00
#
_symmetry.space_group_name_H-M   'P 1'
#
loop_
_entity.id
_entity.type
_entity.pdbx_description
1 polymer ?
#
loop_
_entity_poly.entity_id
_entity_poly.type
_entity_poly.pdbx_seq_one_letter_code
_entity_poly.pdbx_strand_id
1 'polypeptide(L)'
;MIDAQDKQTQPLPLDEQPTKPKRGRPTTGKALSNAERQKAYRERAKAQRNEKTEKPAEDMQYLADRLAEAWAEVNDLKSKLELAEARADAMGNELAIEKSKRYGKQAAEPAYNVECKFLGMRVWEKIGEPTEKHYAIDFARERAERNPGTTWRAIPAGEIFTFKKSKTKA
;
A
#
# COMPACT_ATOMS: atom_id res chain seq x y z
N MET A 1 42.10 -30.48 -101.08
CA MET A 1 41.81 -31.93 -101.07
C MET A 1 41.37 -32.24 -99.66
N ILE A 2 40.09 -32.49 -99.42
CA ILE A 2 39.55 -32.73 -98.07
C ILE A 2 39.76 -34.22 -97.76
N ASP A 3 40.42 -34.49 -96.63
CA ASP A 3 40.91 -35.83 -96.28
C ASP A 3 39.73 -36.76 -95.90
N ALA A 4 39.68 -37.94 -96.50
CA ALA A 4 38.57 -38.89 -96.33
C ALA A 4 38.52 -39.55 -94.94
N GLN A 5 39.53 -39.29 -94.10
CA GLN A 5 39.64 -39.73 -92.71
C GLN A 5 38.84 -38.83 -91.73
N ASP A 6 38.38 -37.65 -92.17
CA ASP A 6 37.64 -36.68 -91.33
C ASP A 6 36.14 -37.00 -91.23
N LYS A 7 35.81 -38.27 -90.94
CA LYS A 7 34.44 -38.75 -90.67
C LYS A 7 34.35 -39.60 -89.40
N GLN A 8 35.43 -39.77 -88.67
CA GLN A 8 35.43 -40.50 -87.40
C GLN A 8 35.02 -39.61 -86.23
N THR A 9 33.74 -39.25 -86.16
CA THR A 9 33.12 -38.90 -84.88
C THR A 9 32.77 -40.18 -84.15
N GLN A 10 33.55 -40.54 -83.13
CA GLN A 10 33.20 -41.62 -82.20
C GLN A 10 31.89 -41.27 -81.47
N PRO A 11 30.90 -42.18 -81.38
CA PRO A 11 29.72 -41.94 -80.56
C PRO A 11 30.14 -41.87 -79.08
N LEU A 12 29.79 -40.78 -78.39
CA LEU A 12 30.00 -40.68 -76.94
C LEU A 12 29.13 -41.74 -76.23
N PRO A 13 29.69 -42.56 -75.32
CA PRO A 13 28.93 -43.54 -74.56
C PRO A 13 28.09 -42.81 -73.49
N LEU A 14 26.81 -42.59 -73.79
CA LEU A 14 25.85 -41.96 -72.86
C LEU A 14 25.31 -42.94 -71.81
N ASP A 15 25.61 -44.24 -71.92
CA ASP A 15 25.09 -45.30 -71.06
C ASP A 15 25.73 -45.35 -69.66
N GLU A 16 26.80 -44.58 -69.42
CA GLU A 16 27.51 -44.53 -68.12
C GLU A 16 27.15 -43.31 -67.26
N GLN A 17 26.15 -42.50 -67.65
CA GLN A 17 25.67 -41.46 -66.75
C GLN A 17 24.75 -42.07 -65.67
N PRO A 18 25.04 -41.88 -64.37
CA PRO A 18 24.11 -42.29 -63.34
C PRO A 18 22.81 -41.53 -63.58
N THR A 19 21.73 -42.27 -63.84
CA THR A 19 20.39 -41.70 -63.99
C THR A 19 20.06 -40.94 -62.71
N LYS A 20 20.24 -39.61 -62.75
CA LYS A 20 19.98 -38.74 -61.61
C LYS A 20 18.56 -39.06 -61.11
N PRO A 21 18.37 -39.35 -59.80
CA PRO A 21 17.08 -39.75 -59.29
C PRO A 21 16.05 -38.66 -59.62
N LYS A 22 14.90 -39.07 -60.18
CA LYS A 22 13.78 -38.16 -60.44
C LYS A 22 13.44 -37.41 -59.14
N ARG A 23 13.17 -36.11 -59.25
CA ARG A 23 12.81 -35.25 -58.11
C ARG A 23 11.73 -35.94 -57.25
N GLY A 24 11.98 -36.06 -55.95
CA GLY A 24 11.06 -36.66 -54.99
C GLY A 24 11.22 -38.16 -54.73
N ARG A 25 12.15 -38.86 -55.42
CA ARG A 25 12.55 -40.22 -55.02
C ARG A 25 13.72 -40.17 -54.04
N PRO A 26 13.72 -41.00 -52.97
CA PRO A 26 14.82 -41.04 -52.02
C PRO A 26 16.13 -41.44 -52.73
N THR A 27 17.23 -40.83 -52.31
CA THR A 27 18.58 -41.02 -52.85
C THR A 27 19.10 -42.46 -52.68
N THR A 28 18.59 -43.18 -51.68
CA THR A 28 18.93 -44.58 -51.39
C THR A 28 17.67 -45.35 -51.00
N GLY A 29 17.40 -46.48 -51.67
CA GLY A 29 16.33 -47.42 -51.31
C GLY A 29 15.00 -47.24 -52.07
N LYS A 30 14.10 -48.20 -51.90
CA LYS A 30 12.74 -48.16 -52.47
C LYS A 30 11.92 -47.08 -51.76
N ALA A 31 11.12 -46.33 -52.52
CA ALA A 31 10.17 -45.38 -51.94
C ALA A 31 9.15 -46.13 -51.07
N LEU A 32 8.90 -45.63 -49.86
CA LEU A 32 7.92 -46.21 -48.95
C LEU A 32 6.54 -46.27 -49.63
N SER A 33 5.91 -47.44 -49.53
CA SER A 33 4.53 -47.63 -49.95
C SER A 33 3.60 -46.70 -49.16
N ASN A 34 2.46 -46.35 -49.74
CA ASN A 34 1.44 -45.55 -49.05
C ASN A 34 1.04 -46.20 -47.71
N ALA A 35 0.94 -47.53 -47.67
CA ALA A 35 0.62 -48.27 -46.45
C ALA A 35 1.69 -48.11 -45.36
N GLU A 36 2.96 -48.15 -45.73
CA GLU A 36 4.09 -47.98 -44.81
C GLU A 36 4.17 -46.56 -44.26
N ARG A 37 3.94 -45.55 -45.12
CA ARG A 37 3.84 -44.15 -44.69
C ARG A 37 2.71 -43.94 -43.69
N GLN A 38 1.55 -44.57 -43.92
CA GLN A 38 0.42 -44.44 -43.02
C GLN A 38 0.64 -45.17 -41.69
N LYS A 39 1.35 -46.30 -41.69
CA LYS A 39 1.77 -47.01 -40.48
C LYS A 39 2.75 -46.15 -39.66
N ALA A 40 3.78 -45.61 -40.30
CA ALA A 40 4.75 -44.73 -39.65
C ALA A 40 4.10 -43.45 -39.08
N TYR A 41 3.12 -42.87 -39.79
CA TYR A 41 2.35 -41.73 -39.29
C TYR A 41 1.55 -42.09 -38.04
N ARG A 42 0.85 -43.24 -38.06
CA ARG A 42 0.08 -43.73 -36.90
C ARG A 42 0.99 -44.02 -35.69
N GLU A 43 2.17 -44.58 -35.91
CA GLU A 43 3.15 -44.83 -34.85
C GLU A 43 3.68 -43.53 -34.23
N ARG A 44 4.05 -42.54 -35.06
CA ARG A 44 4.48 -41.21 -34.58
C ARG A 44 3.37 -40.49 -33.80
N ALA A 45 2.14 -40.54 -34.30
CA ALA A 45 0.99 -39.92 -33.63
C ALA A 45 0.68 -40.58 -32.28
N LYS A 46 0.85 -41.91 -32.17
CA LYS A 46 0.72 -42.63 -30.89
C LYS A 46 1.82 -42.26 -29.90
N ALA A 47 3.07 -42.19 -30.38
CA ALA A 47 4.22 -41.81 -29.54
C ALA A 47 4.06 -40.40 -28.94
N GLN A 48 3.66 -39.41 -29.75
CA GLN A 48 3.44 -38.03 -29.27
C GLN A 48 2.28 -37.90 -28.28
N ARG A 49 1.28 -38.77 -28.37
CA ARG A 49 0.14 -38.76 -27.44
C ARG A 49 0.55 -39.27 -26.06
N ASN A 50 1.43 -40.27 -26.00
CA ASN A 50 1.89 -40.84 -24.73
C ASN A 50 2.88 -39.91 -24.00
N GLU A 51 3.76 -39.22 -24.71
CA GLU A 51 4.72 -38.25 -24.11
C GLU A 51 4.03 -37.10 -23.34
N LYS A 52 2.79 -36.72 -23.69
CA LYS A 52 2.06 -35.64 -23.01
C LYS A 52 1.34 -36.08 -21.73
N THR A 53 1.10 -37.37 -21.56
CA THR A 53 0.35 -37.92 -20.42
C THR A 53 1.24 -38.35 -19.25
N GLU A 54 2.54 -38.47 -19.45
CA GLU A 54 3.50 -38.92 -18.43
C GLU A 54 4.14 -37.74 -17.69
N LYS A 55 3.35 -36.75 -17.24
CA LYS A 55 3.82 -35.91 -16.13
C LYS A 55 3.83 -36.80 -14.89
N PRO A 56 4.96 -36.95 -14.19
CA PRO A 56 5.02 -37.85 -13.05
C PRO A 56 4.00 -37.39 -12.00
N ALA A 57 3.14 -38.30 -11.55
CA ALA A 57 2.10 -38.00 -10.57
C ALA A 57 2.66 -37.38 -9.27
N GLU A 58 3.94 -37.66 -8.99
CA GLU A 58 4.72 -37.09 -7.89
C GLU A 58 4.83 -35.56 -7.97
N ASP A 59 5.01 -34.99 -9.17
CA ASP A 59 5.07 -33.52 -9.35
C ASP A 59 3.72 -32.88 -9.08
N MET A 60 2.62 -33.54 -9.45
CA MET A 60 1.27 -33.05 -9.20
C MET A 60 0.91 -33.10 -7.71
N GLN A 61 1.29 -34.17 -7.01
CA GLN A 61 1.08 -34.29 -5.57
C GLN A 61 1.89 -33.24 -4.81
N TYR A 62 3.18 -33.07 -5.14
CA TYR A 62 4.02 -32.05 -4.53
C TYR A 62 3.46 -30.63 -4.71
N LEU A 63 2.98 -30.31 -5.92
CA LEU A 63 2.35 -29.03 -6.19
C LEU A 63 1.03 -28.85 -5.42
N ALA A 64 0.24 -29.91 -5.25
CA ALA A 64 -1.00 -29.88 -4.48
C ALA A 64 -0.72 -29.67 -2.98
N ASP A 65 0.25 -30.37 -2.42
CA ASP A 65 0.65 -30.24 -1.01
C ASP A 65 1.18 -28.83 -0.73
N ARG A 66 2.01 -28.29 -1.63
CA ARG A 66 2.52 -26.92 -1.52
C ARG A 66 1.43 -25.85 -1.67
N LEU A 67 0.43 -26.10 -2.51
CA LEU A 67 -0.76 -25.25 -2.60
C LEU A 67 -1.57 -25.28 -1.30
N ALA A 68 -1.75 -26.46 -0.69
CA ALA A 68 -2.47 -26.60 0.56
C ALA A 68 -1.76 -25.88 1.72
N GLU A 69 -0.43 -26.00 1.80
CA GLU A 69 0.39 -25.29 2.78
C GLU A 69 0.28 -23.77 2.62
N ALA A 70 0.48 -23.25 1.41
CA ALA A 70 0.32 -21.82 1.13
C ALA A 70 -1.09 -21.31 1.46
N TRP A 71 -2.11 -22.12 1.22
CA TRP A 71 -3.49 -21.77 1.55
C TRP A 71 -3.74 -21.72 3.06
N ALA A 72 -3.15 -22.64 3.82
CA ALA A 72 -3.19 -22.63 5.28
C ALA A 72 -2.49 -21.39 5.86
N GLU A 73 -1.30 -21.05 5.34
CA GLU A 73 -0.57 -19.83 5.75
C GLU A 73 -1.38 -18.56 5.49
N VAL A 74 -2.00 -18.44 4.31
CA VAL A 74 -2.83 -17.27 3.98
C VAL A 74 -4.01 -17.14 4.96
N ASN A 75 -4.64 -18.24 5.35
CA ASN A 75 -5.75 -18.19 6.30
C ASN A 75 -5.30 -17.85 7.72
N ASP A 76 -4.15 -18.37 8.17
CA ASP A 76 -3.57 -18.00 9.46
C ASP A 76 -3.19 -16.51 9.51
N LEU A 77 -2.56 -16.00 8.45
CA LEU A 77 -2.23 -14.59 8.32
C LEU A 77 -3.47 -13.69 8.31
N LYS A 78 -4.54 -14.09 7.62
CA LYS A 78 -5.82 -13.36 7.63
C LYS A 78 -6.41 -13.29 9.04
N SER A 79 -6.45 -14.42 9.75
CA SER A 79 -6.94 -14.46 11.14
C SER A 79 -6.13 -13.55 12.07
N LYS A 80 -4.79 -13.55 11.93
CA LYS A 80 -3.91 -12.65 12.69
C LYS A 80 -4.15 -11.19 12.36
N LEU A 81 -4.39 -10.86 11.08
CA LEU A 81 -4.69 -9.50 10.64
C LEU A 81 -6.01 -9.01 11.24
N GLU A 82 -7.08 -9.78 11.11
CA GLU A 82 -8.40 -9.43 11.68
C GLU A 82 -8.31 -9.18 13.19
N LEU A 83 -7.56 -10.02 13.91
CA LEU A 83 -7.36 -9.87 15.35
C LEU A 83 -6.52 -8.62 15.70
N ALA A 84 -5.55 -8.26 14.86
CA ALA A 84 -4.77 -7.04 15.02
C ALA A 84 -5.61 -5.79 14.74
N GLU A 85 -6.44 -5.80 13.71
CA GLU A 85 -7.38 -4.72 13.37
C GLU A 85 -8.38 -4.50 14.51
N ALA A 86 -9.00 -5.57 15.02
CA ALA A 86 -9.92 -5.48 16.15
C ALA A 86 -9.27 -4.88 17.41
N ARG A 87 -8.00 -5.20 17.68
CA ARG A 87 -7.23 -4.59 18.77
C ARG A 87 -6.96 -3.10 18.54
N ALA A 88 -6.63 -2.72 17.31
CA ALA A 88 -6.39 -1.33 16.95
C ALA A 88 -7.67 -0.49 17.10
N ASP A 89 -8.81 -1.02 16.66
CA ASP A 89 -10.12 -0.37 16.80
C ASP A 89 -10.52 -0.21 18.27
N ALA A 90 -10.32 -1.25 19.09
CA ALA A 90 -10.57 -1.17 20.53
C ALA A 90 -9.73 -0.06 21.19
N MET A 91 -8.43 -0.01 20.91
CA MET A 91 -7.54 1.02 21.42
C MET A 91 -7.92 2.43 20.91
N GLY A 92 -8.31 2.54 19.64
CA GLY A 92 -8.79 3.79 19.06
C GLY A 92 -10.05 4.31 19.75
N ASN A 93 -11.00 3.42 20.04
CA ASN A 93 -12.23 3.75 20.77
C ASN A 93 -11.94 4.17 22.22
N GLU A 94 -11.03 3.48 22.92
CA GLU A 94 -10.60 3.86 24.26
C GLU A 94 -9.94 5.25 24.29
N LEU A 95 -9.05 5.53 23.35
CA LEU A 95 -8.43 6.85 23.20
C LEU A 95 -9.46 7.93 22.88
N ALA A 96 -10.47 7.63 22.05
CA ALA A 96 -11.56 8.55 21.75
C ALA A 96 -12.40 8.86 23.00
N ILE A 97 -12.71 7.86 23.82
CA ILE A 97 -13.39 8.02 25.10
C ILE A 97 -12.54 8.84 26.09
N GLU A 98 -11.23 8.59 26.15
CA GLU A 98 -10.35 9.33 27.04
C GLU A 98 -10.23 10.80 26.60
N LYS A 99 -10.07 11.05 25.30
CA LYS A 99 -10.09 12.40 24.73
C LYS A 99 -11.42 13.09 25.05
N SER A 100 -12.56 12.45 24.84
CA SER A 100 -13.86 13.06 25.14
C SER A 100 -14.05 13.35 26.63
N LYS A 101 -13.52 12.51 27.53
CA LYS A 101 -13.49 12.80 28.98
C LYS A 101 -12.59 13.98 29.33
N ARG A 102 -11.44 14.13 28.65
CA ARG A 102 -10.51 15.25 28.84
C ARG A 102 -11.10 16.56 28.31
N TYR A 103 -11.61 16.56 27.07
CA TYR A 103 -12.14 17.76 26.42
C TYR A 103 -13.56 18.11 26.90
N GLY A 104 -14.41 17.13 27.24
CA GLY A 104 -15.74 17.37 27.83
C GLY A 104 -15.69 17.91 29.26
N LYS A 105 -14.52 17.85 29.93
CA LYS A 105 -14.25 18.48 31.23
C LYS A 105 -13.48 19.79 31.13
N GLN A 106 -13.03 20.19 29.94
CA GLN A 106 -12.61 21.57 29.71
C GLN A 106 -13.86 22.43 29.67
N ALA A 107 -14.38 22.76 30.85
CA ALA A 107 -15.26 23.91 31.00
C ALA A 107 -14.57 25.07 30.29
N ALA A 108 -15.27 25.72 29.34
CA ALA A 108 -14.75 26.86 28.59
C ALA A 108 -13.96 27.75 29.55
N GLU A 109 -12.68 28.02 29.24
CA GLU A 109 -11.84 28.81 30.13
C GLU A 109 -12.61 30.09 30.48
N PRO A 110 -12.83 30.38 31.77
CA PRO A 110 -13.60 31.55 32.12
C PRO A 110 -12.83 32.75 31.58
N ALA A 111 -13.47 33.55 30.73
CA ALA A 111 -12.87 34.81 30.28
C ALA A 111 -12.58 35.68 31.51
N TYR A 112 -11.53 36.49 31.49
CA TYR A 112 -11.13 37.37 32.58
C TYR A 112 -11.28 38.84 32.16
N ASN A 113 -11.83 39.66 33.05
CA ASN A 113 -11.82 41.11 32.94
C ASN A 113 -10.58 41.66 33.65
N VAL A 114 -9.99 42.71 33.08
CA VAL A 114 -9.02 43.55 33.78
C VAL A 114 -9.77 44.71 34.43
N GLU A 115 -9.52 44.93 35.71
CA GLU A 115 -10.04 46.09 36.43
C GLU A 115 -8.91 46.93 37.01
N CYS A 116 -9.09 48.25 37.01
CA CYS A 116 -8.20 49.18 37.69
C CYS A 116 -8.94 49.97 38.78
N LYS A 117 -8.17 50.45 39.74
CA LYS A 117 -8.63 51.33 40.81
C LYS A 117 -7.59 52.42 41.03
N PHE A 118 -8.01 53.66 40.86
CA PHE A 118 -7.17 54.82 41.14
C PHE A 118 -7.10 55.11 42.64
N LEU A 119 -5.97 55.65 43.10
CA LEU A 119 -5.79 56.09 44.47
C LEU A 119 -6.88 57.10 44.86
N GLY A 120 -7.52 56.86 46.01
CA GLY A 120 -8.63 57.70 46.50
C GLY A 120 -10.01 57.31 45.95
N MET A 121 -10.11 56.53 44.87
CA MET A 121 -11.39 56.02 44.38
C MET A 121 -11.86 54.80 45.18
N ARG A 122 -13.17 54.63 45.31
CA ARG A 122 -13.80 53.45 45.96
C ARG A 122 -14.26 52.38 44.97
N VAL A 123 -14.26 52.70 43.68
CA VAL A 123 -14.82 51.86 42.61
C VAL A 123 -13.68 51.26 41.78
N TRP A 124 -13.91 50.04 41.28
CA TRP A 124 -13.07 49.39 40.29
C TRP A 124 -13.70 49.60 38.92
N GLU A 125 -12.89 50.02 37.95
CA GLU A 125 -13.34 50.23 36.56
C GLU A 125 -12.83 49.11 35.67
N LYS A 126 -13.71 48.59 34.81
CA LYS A 126 -13.37 47.55 33.84
C LYS A 126 -12.67 48.18 32.65
N ILE A 127 -11.59 47.54 32.20
CA ILE A 127 -10.79 48.00 31.08
C ILE A 127 -10.73 46.91 30.02
N GLY A 128 -11.24 47.26 28.83
CA GLY A 128 -11.24 46.39 27.66
C GLY A 128 -12.29 45.29 27.69
N GLU A 129 -12.17 44.38 26.73
CA GLU A 129 -13.00 43.19 26.61
C GLU A 129 -12.45 42.03 27.45
N PRO A 130 -13.30 41.07 27.84
CA PRO A 130 -12.84 39.85 28.51
C PRO A 130 -11.82 39.10 27.64
N THR A 131 -10.70 38.70 28.23
CA THR A 131 -9.62 37.96 27.55
C THR A 131 -9.25 36.68 28.30
N GLU A 132 -8.35 35.87 27.77
CA GLU A 132 -7.87 34.68 28.48
C GLU A 132 -7.10 35.07 29.75
N LYS A 133 -7.13 34.18 30.75
CA LYS A 133 -6.61 34.44 32.10
C LYS A 133 -5.20 35.01 32.13
N HIS A 134 -4.30 34.40 31.35
CA HIS A 134 -2.88 34.74 31.39
C HIS A 134 -2.63 36.15 30.84
N TYR A 135 -3.25 36.51 29.71
CA TYR A 135 -3.19 37.87 29.17
C TYR A 135 -3.74 38.90 30.14
N ALA A 136 -4.86 38.63 30.81
CA ALA A 136 -5.43 39.55 31.79
C ALA A 136 -4.50 39.78 32.99
N ILE A 137 -3.84 38.73 33.49
CA ILE A 137 -2.89 38.81 34.60
C ILE A 137 -1.64 39.60 34.19
N ASP A 138 -1.06 39.27 33.04
CA ASP A 138 0.16 39.92 32.55
C ASP A 138 -0.08 41.41 32.28
N PHE A 139 -1.21 41.73 31.65
CA PHE A 139 -1.62 43.12 31.42
C PHE A 139 -1.83 43.89 32.73
N ALA A 140 -2.50 43.31 33.72
CA ALA A 140 -2.70 43.96 35.02
C ALA A 140 -1.35 44.21 35.73
N ARG A 141 -0.41 43.26 35.64
CA ARG A 141 0.93 43.39 36.23
C ARG A 141 1.75 44.49 35.55
N GLU A 142 1.82 44.48 34.22
CA GLU A 142 2.53 45.49 33.43
C GLU A 142 2.00 46.90 33.73
N ARG A 143 0.68 47.03 33.85
CA ARG A 143 0.04 48.33 34.15
C ARG A 143 0.28 48.80 35.58
N ALA A 144 0.29 47.88 36.56
CA ALA A 144 0.60 48.19 37.95
C ALA A 144 2.05 48.69 38.10
N GLU A 145 3.00 48.12 37.37
CA GLU A 145 4.40 48.52 37.39
C GLU A 145 4.62 49.92 36.77
N ARG A 146 3.86 50.26 35.71
CA ARG A 146 4.00 51.56 35.02
C ARG A 146 3.30 52.74 35.68
N ASN A 147 2.27 52.51 36.50
CA ASN A 147 1.38 53.56 37.00
C ASN A 147 1.34 53.58 38.54
N PRO A 148 2.35 54.14 39.22
CA PRO A 148 2.36 54.27 40.67
C PRO A 148 1.19 55.17 41.10
N GLY A 149 0.30 54.64 41.95
CA GLY A 149 -0.97 55.28 42.33
C GLY A 149 -2.23 54.65 41.73
N THR A 150 -2.08 53.54 40.99
CA THR A 150 -3.19 52.71 40.54
C THR A 150 -3.00 51.26 40.99
N THR A 151 -4.09 50.58 41.31
CA THR A 151 -4.11 49.15 41.60
C THR A 151 -4.83 48.44 40.48
N TRP A 152 -4.25 47.36 39.97
CA TRP A 152 -4.78 46.58 38.86
C TRP A 152 -5.03 45.14 39.29
N ARG A 153 -6.06 44.51 38.73
CA ARG A 153 -6.36 43.09 38.97
C ARG A 153 -7.03 42.45 37.76
N ALA A 154 -6.84 41.14 37.63
CA ALA A 154 -7.60 40.30 36.72
C ALA A 154 -8.64 39.50 37.51
N ILE A 155 -9.90 39.50 37.05
CA ILE A 155 -11.00 38.75 37.69
C ILE A 155 -11.79 37.94 36.65
N PRO A 156 -12.39 36.80 37.02
CA PRO A 156 -13.26 36.06 36.10
C PRO A 156 -14.47 36.89 35.66
N ALA A 157 -14.80 36.84 34.38
CA ALA A 157 -15.94 37.51 33.78
C ALA A 157 -17.24 36.84 34.27
N GLY A 158 -18.05 37.62 34.99
CA GLY A 158 -19.28 37.15 35.64
C GLY A 158 -19.21 37.16 37.17
N GLU A 159 -18.02 37.30 37.76
CA GLU A 159 -17.86 37.39 39.21
C GLU A 159 -17.96 38.86 39.67
N ILE A 160 -19.09 39.25 40.28
CA ILE A 160 -19.23 40.55 40.96
C ILE A 160 -18.65 40.39 42.37
N PHE A 161 -17.42 40.87 42.57
CA PHE A 161 -16.77 40.80 43.88
C PHE A 161 -17.43 41.80 44.86
N THR A 162 -18.39 41.32 45.65
CA THR A 162 -18.95 42.09 46.76
C THR A 162 -17.95 42.08 47.92
N PHE A 163 -17.58 43.27 48.40
CA PHE A 163 -16.64 43.46 49.51
C PHE A 163 -17.20 42.81 50.78
N LYS A 164 -16.76 41.58 51.11
CA LYS A 164 -17.00 40.99 52.43
C LYS A 164 -16.21 41.83 53.45
N LYS A 165 -16.89 42.74 54.15
CA LYS A 165 -16.33 43.42 55.33
C LYS A 165 -15.84 42.33 56.30
N SER A 166 -14.53 42.21 56.45
CA SER A 166 -13.93 41.46 57.55
C SER A 166 -14.40 42.14 58.85
N LYS A 167 -15.14 41.39 59.69
CA LYS A 167 -15.44 41.82 61.05
C LYS A 167 -14.12 41.82 61.82
N THR A 168 -13.55 42.99 62.02
CA THR A 168 -12.52 43.20 63.04
C THR A 168 -13.14 42.83 64.39
N LYS A 169 -12.66 41.77 65.03
CA LYS A 169 -13.02 41.43 66.41
C LYS A 169 -12.56 42.60 67.29
N ALA A 170 -13.51 43.15 68.05
CA ALA A 170 -13.26 44.06 69.16
C ALA A 170 -12.63 43.30 70.34
#